data_AF-A0A349DXT5-F1
#
_entry.id   AF-A0A349DXT5-F1
#
_cell.length_a   1.000
_cell.length_b   1.000
_cell.length_c   1.000
_cell.angle_alpha   90.00
_cell.angle_beta   90.00
_cell.angle_gamma   90.00
#
_symmetry.space_group_name_H-M   'P 1'
#
loop_
_entity.id
_entity.type
_entity.pdbx_description
1 polymer ?
#
loop_
_entity_poly.entity_id
_entity_poly.type
_entity_poly.pdbx_seq_one_letter_code
_entity_poly.pdbx_strand_id
1 'polypeptide(L)'
;MAHRNNFQDDLKNFWNNINTELNNFGVDLNKITSEWKGIFNSSQNWWNNLIPEWQEVFRQNVGFTGNPNEEQLKQIIYLQELDCSNAQLATLNPLKNLKYLQVLDCSSTNILSLEPLQNTTSLIKLSCYNTHISTLKPLRRLKNMRVLHCSMTDVDKLDYLSGMLQLQELNCNSTYVKSLRPLKKLKRLEILYCEDARLTDKAVRRFKKRHPSCEVFYTPKKTSKA
;
A
#
# COMPACT_ATOMS: atom_id res chain seq x y z
N MET A 1 -55.73 15.65 22.09
CA MET A 1 -54.56 15.67 21.16
C MET A 1 -53.46 16.52 21.79
N ALA A 2 -52.55 15.95 22.59
CA ALA A 2 -51.35 16.66 23.09
C ALA A 2 -50.41 15.71 23.85
N HIS A 3 -49.72 14.78 23.17
CA HIS A 3 -48.68 13.95 23.83
C HIS A 3 -47.52 13.54 22.90
N ARG A 4 -47.26 14.28 21.81
CA ARG A 4 -46.18 13.95 20.87
C ARG A 4 -44.95 14.85 20.90
N ASN A 5 -44.84 15.82 21.83
CA ASN A 5 -43.72 16.79 21.83
C ASN A 5 -42.62 16.56 22.88
N ASN A 6 -42.77 15.69 23.88
CA ASN A 6 -41.77 15.62 24.96
C ASN A 6 -40.47 14.90 24.60
N PHE A 7 -40.51 13.84 23.78
CA PHE A 7 -39.34 12.98 23.61
C PHE A 7 -38.16 13.66 22.89
N GLN A 8 -38.44 14.52 21.91
CA GLN A 8 -37.41 15.29 21.21
C GLN A 8 -36.79 16.37 22.10
N ASP A 9 -37.59 17.02 22.94
CA ASP A 9 -37.13 18.03 23.88
C ASP A 9 -36.31 17.39 25.02
N ASP A 10 -36.72 16.23 25.52
CA ASP A 10 -35.98 15.45 26.52
C ASP A 10 -34.62 15.01 25.98
N LEU A 11 -34.54 14.53 24.73
CA LEU A 11 -33.28 14.19 24.06
C LEU A 11 -32.38 15.40 23.86
N LYS A 12 -32.96 16.56 23.49
CA LYS A 12 -32.22 17.80 23.30
C LYS A 12 -31.63 18.31 24.62
N ASN A 13 -32.42 18.27 25.69
CA ASN A 13 -31.99 18.67 27.03
C ASN A 13 -30.91 17.73 27.57
N PHE A 14 -31.07 16.43 27.37
CA PHE A 14 -30.06 15.43 27.71
C PHE A 14 -28.73 15.69 26.98
N TRP A 15 -28.77 15.93 25.66
CA TRP A 15 -27.58 16.27 24.87
C TRP A 15 -26.91 17.57 25.33
N ASN A 16 -27.69 18.60 25.65
CA ASN A 16 -27.16 19.87 26.15
C ASN A 16 -26.47 19.71 27.51
N ASN A 17 -27.03 18.88 28.39
CA ASN A 17 -26.43 18.61 29.69
C ASN A 17 -25.10 17.87 29.54
N ILE A 18 -25.04 16.82 28.70
CA ILE A 18 -23.79 16.11 28.41
C ILE A 18 -22.73 17.05 27.84
N ASN A 19 -23.10 17.91 26.89
CA ASN A 19 -22.16 18.87 26.29
C ASN A 19 -21.62 19.87 27.34
N THR A 20 -22.48 20.32 28.25
CA THR A 20 -22.10 21.23 29.33
C THR A 20 -21.15 20.56 30.32
N GLU A 21 -21.43 19.33 30.73
CA GLU A 21 -20.56 18.56 31.62
C GLU A 21 -19.20 18.29 30.97
N LEU A 22 -19.15 17.88 29.70
CA LEU A 22 -17.91 17.60 28.99
C LEU A 22 -17.07 18.86 28.75
N ASN A 23 -17.69 20.01 28.51
CA ASN A 23 -16.98 21.29 28.44
C ASN A 23 -16.25 21.62 29.76
N ASN A 24 -16.80 21.24 30.92
CA ASN A 24 -16.13 21.44 32.21
C ASN A 24 -14.87 20.58 32.37
N PHE A 25 -14.76 19.49 31.61
CA PHE A 25 -13.54 18.67 31.50
C PHE A 25 -12.63 19.12 30.34
N GLY A 26 -12.90 20.28 29.71
CA GLY A 26 -12.14 20.81 28.58
C GLY A 26 -12.45 20.13 27.24
N VAL A 27 -13.55 19.39 27.13
CA VAL A 27 -13.96 18.67 25.93
C VAL A 27 -15.10 19.42 25.23
N ASP A 28 -14.81 20.06 24.10
CA ASP A 28 -15.81 20.75 23.28
C ASP A 28 -16.44 19.80 22.25
N LEU A 29 -17.64 19.28 22.54
CA LEU A 29 -18.34 18.39 21.62
C LEU A 29 -18.77 19.09 20.32
N ASN A 30 -19.02 20.40 20.33
CA ASN A 30 -19.40 21.10 19.11
C ASN A 30 -18.22 21.19 18.14
N LYS A 31 -17.02 21.48 18.68
CA LYS A 31 -15.78 21.43 17.91
C LYS A 31 -15.53 20.02 17.40
N ILE A 32 -15.59 19.02 18.28
CA ILE A 32 -15.42 17.60 17.91
C ILE A 32 -16.41 17.22 16.80
N THR A 33 -17.71 17.46 16.97
CA THR A 33 -18.72 17.11 15.96
C THR A 33 -18.53 17.86 14.63
N SER A 34 -18.03 19.10 14.64
CA SER A 34 -17.69 19.84 13.42
C SER A 34 -16.46 19.26 12.70
N GLU A 35 -15.43 18.86 13.46
CA GLU A 35 -14.23 18.20 12.94
C GLU A 35 -14.60 16.83 12.33
N TRP A 36 -15.42 16.04 13.03
CA TRP A 36 -15.93 14.75 12.55
C TRP A 36 -16.73 14.90 11.26
N LYS A 37 -17.66 15.85 11.20
CA LYS A 37 -18.41 16.16 9.96
C LYS A 37 -17.48 16.58 8.83
N GLY A 38 -16.43 17.34 9.12
CA GLY A 38 -15.41 17.72 8.15
C GLY A 38 -14.65 16.51 7.57
N ILE A 39 -14.23 15.57 8.42
CA ILE A 39 -13.54 14.33 8.02
C ILE A 39 -14.45 13.45 7.17
N PHE A 40 -15.71 13.27 7.58
CA PHE A 40 -16.68 12.49 6.82
C PHE A 40 -16.94 13.10 5.44
N ASN A 41 -17.20 14.41 5.37
CA ASN A 41 -17.40 15.11 4.09
C ASN A 41 -16.17 15.00 3.17
N SER A 42 -14.96 15.08 3.73
CA SER A 42 -13.73 14.89 2.95
C SER A 42 -13.61 13.47 2.39
N SER A 43 -13.91 12.46 3.20
CA SER A 43 -13.85 11.04 2.79
C SER A 43 -14.93 10.70 1.74
N GLN A 44 -16.13 11.25 1.90
CA GLN A 44 -17.22 11.11 0.92
C GLN A 44 -16.86 11.80 -0.41
N ASN A 45 -16.31 13.01 -0.36
CA ASN A 45 -15.86 13.72 -1.56
C ASN A 45 -14.72 12.96 -2.26
N TRP A 46 -13.79 12.38 -1.50
CA TRP A 46 -12.76 11.52 -2.05
C TRP A 46 -13.38 10.32 -2.79
N TRP A 47 -14.30 9.60 -2.17
CA TRP A 47 -15.01 8.46 -2.78
C TRP A 47 -15.73 8.84 -4.08
N ASN A 48 -16.46 9.97 -4.06
CA ASN A 48 -17.23 10.43 -5.21
C ASN A 48 -16.35 10.83 -6.41
N ASN A 49 -15.07 11.13 -6.18
CA ASN A 49 -14.10 11.46 -7.23
C ASN A 49 -13.31 10.25 -7.76
N LEU A 50 -13.55 9.05 -7.22
CA LEU A 50 -12.95 7.82 -7.72
C LEU A 50 -13.61 7.39 -9.03
N ILE A 51 -12.80 6.83 -9.94
CA ILE A 51 -13.32 6.11 -11.10
C ILE A 51 -14.05 4.83 -10.65
N PRO A 52 -15.01 4.31 -11.45
CA PRO A 52 -15.79 3.13 -11.08
C PRO A 52 -14.96 1.90 -10.70
N GLU A 53 -13.82 1.69 -11.36
CA GLU A 53 -12.90 0.57 -11.10
C GLU A 53 -12.31 0.65 -9.69
N TRP A 54 -11.94 1.85 -9.23
CA TRP A 54 -11.43 2.05 -7.87
C TRP A 54 -12.54 1.90 -6.83
N GLN A 55 -13.75 2.38 -7.12
CA GLN A 55 -14.90 2.17 -6.24
C GLN A 55 -15.21 0.66 -6.12
N GLU A 56 -15.09 -0.09 -7.20
CA GLU A 56 -15.32 -1.53 -7.20
C GLU A 56 -14.26 -2.29 -6.38
N VAL A 57 -12.99 -1.95 -6.55
CA VAL A 57 -11.90 -2.49 -5.73
C VAL A 57 -12.19 -2.32 -4.25
N PHE A 58 -12.58 -1.11 -3.82
CA PHE A 58 -12.90 -0.86 -2.41
C PHE A 58 -14.17 -1.57 -1.94
N ARG A 59 -15.21 -1.65 -2.78
CA ARG A 59 -16.41 -2.44 -2.48
C ARG A 59 -16.10 -3.91 -2.23
N GLN A 60 -15.26 -4.51 -3.07
CA GLN A 60 -14.88 -5.92 -2.96
C GLN A 60 -14.03 -6.19 -1.71
N ASN A 61 -13.07 -5.31 -1.42
CA ASN A 61 -12.18 -5.50 -0.26
C ASN A 61 -12.89 -5.29 1.08
N VAL A 62 -13.89 -4.41 1.14
CA VAL A 62 -14.64 -4.12 2.38
C VAL A 62 -15.92 -4.96 2.49
N GLY A 63 -16.51 -5.41 1.37
CA GLY A 63 -17.70 -6.25 1.34
C GLY A 63 -19.01 -5.46 1.42
N PHE A 64 -19.22 -4.52 0.50
CA PHE A 64 -20.49 -3.77 0.40
C PHE A 64 -20.90 -3.46 -1.04
N THR A 65 -22.14 -3.06 -1.24
CA THR A 65 -22.70 -2.65 -2.54
C THR A 65 -23.20 -1.21 -2.51
N GLY A 66 -23.23 -0.56 -3.67
CA GLY A 66 -23.70 0.83 -3.80
C GLY A 66 -22.71 1.86 -3.24
N ASN A 67 -23.26 2.95 -2.70
CA ASN A 67 -22.47 4.01 -2.06
C ASN A 67 -22.16 3.65 -0.60
N PRO A 68 -20.93 3.88 -0.13
CA PRO A 68 -20.55 3.57 1.24
C PRO A 68 -21.24 4.51 2.21
N ASN A 69 -21.59 3.99 3.38
CA ASN A 69 -21.93 4.78 4.55
C ASN A 69 -20.65 5.22 5.32
N GLU A 70 -20.81 5.95 6.42
CA GLU A 70 -19.69 6.44 7.24
C GLU A 70 -18.78 5.32 7.77
N GLU A 71 -19.36 4.22 8.23
CA GLU A 71 -18.58 3.10 8.76
C GLU A 71 -17.78 2.40 7.65
N GLN A 72 -18.36 2.24 6.47
CA GLN A 72 -17.67 1.66 5.31
C GLN A 72 -16.56 2.59 4.80
N LEU A 73 -16.79 3.90 4.73
CA LEU A 73 -15.72 4.86 4.39
C LEU A 73 -14.57 4.79 5.41
N LYS A 74 -14.90 4.69 6.70
CA LYS A 74 -13.89 4.53 7.75
C LYS A 74 -13.13 3.22 7.55
N GLN A 75 -13.79 2.10 7.30
CA GLN A 75 -13.14 0.83 6.99
C GLN A 75 -12.17 0.96 5.81
N ILE A 76 -12.57 1.63 4.72
CA ILE A 76 -11.70 1.89 3.57
C ILE A 76 -10.46 2.71 3.97
N ILE A 77 -10.64 3.84 4.66
CA ILE A 77 -9.53 4.76 5.03
C ILE A 77 -8.51 4.09 5.97
N TYR A 78 -8.96 3.14 6.79
CA TYR A 78 -8.13 2.40 7.74
C TYR A 78 -7.71 1.00 7.26
N LEU A 79 -7.89 0.68 5.97
CA LEU A 79 -7.44 -0.59 5.40
C LEU A 79 -5.96 -0.83 5.68
N GLN A 80 -5.66 -2.04 6.16
CA GLN A 80 -4.29 -2.54 6.32
C GLN A 80 -3.87 -3.43 5.16
N GLU A 81 -4.83 -4.05 4.48
CA GLU A 81 -4.60 -4.92 3.34
C GLU A 81 -5.51 -4.49 2.20
N LEU A 82 -4.98 -4.48 0.97
CA LEU A 82 -5.73 -4.16 -0.22
C LEU A 82 -5.27 -5.03 -1.37
N ASP A 83 -6.21 -5.77 -1.95
CA ASP A 83 -6.03 -6.46 -3.22
C ASP A 83 -6.75 -5.68 -4.33
N CYS A 84 -5.98 -5.10 -5.24
CA CYS A 84 -6.47 -4.52 -6.47
C CYS A 84 -5.84 -5.18 -7.70
N SER A 85 -5.39 -6.43 -7.54
CA SER A 85 -4.78 -7.21 -8.62
C SER A 85 -5.81 -7.50 -9.72
N ASN A 86 -5.33 -7.62 -10.96
CA ASN A 86 -6.16 -7.87 -12.15
C ASN A 86 -7.22 -6.79 -12.47
N ALA A 87 -7.30 -5.72 -11.67
CA ALA A 87 -8.18 -4.59 -11.94
C ALA A 87 -7.64 -3.72 -13.08
N GLN A 88 -8.54 -3.09 -13.84
CA GLN A 88 -8.18 -2.21 -14.96
C GLN A 88 -7.73 -0.82 -14.48
N LEU A 89 -6.66 -0.78 -13.68
CA LEU A 89 -6.14 0.43 -13.05
C LEU A 89 -4.93 0.96 -13.79
N ALA A 90 -4.92 2.27 -14.08
CA ALA A 90 -3.77 2.98 -14.65
C ALA A 90 -2.92 3.71 -13.61
N THR A 91 -3.46 3.94 -12.39
CA THR A 91 -2.80 4.71 -11.34
C THR A 91 -3.21 4.28 -9.95
N LEU A 92 -2.29 4.41 -8.99
CA LEU A 92 -2.48 4.18 -7.56
C LEU A 92 -2.86 5.45 -6.77
N ASN A 93 -3.23 6.55 -7.45
CA ASN A 93 -3.49 7.85 -6.81
C ASN A 93 -4.43 7.80 -5.59
N PRO A 94 -5.51 7.01 -5.57
CA PRO A 94 -6.39 6.91 -4.41
C PRO A 94 -5.70 6.42 -3.13
N LEU A 95 -4.61 5.65 -3.27
CA LEU A 95 -3.87 5.07 -2.15
C LEU A 95 -3.10 6.10 -1.31
N LYS A 96 -2.97 7.35 -1.78
CA LYS A 96 -2.35 8.45 -1.01
C LYS A 96 -3.06 8.72 0.32
N ASN A 97 -4.34 8.37 0.42
CA ASN A 97 -5.14 8.56 1.63
C ASN A 97 -5.09 7.36 2.58
N LEU A 98 -4.61 6.19 2.14
CA LEU A 98 -4.57 4.96 2.94
C LEU A 98 -3.26 4.83 3.72
N LYS A 99 -3.12 5.66 4.75
CA LYS A 99 -1.87 5.78 5.54
C LYS A 99 -1.55 4.56 6.40
N TYR A 100 -2.52 3.67 6.60
CA TYR A 100 -2.40 2.47 7.45
C TYR A 100 -2.13 1.20 6.64
N LEU A 101 -2.03 1.31 5.31
CA LEU A 101 -1.85 0.16 4.42
C LEU A 101 -0.49 -0.51 4.68
N GLN A 102 -0.52 -1.81 4.95
CA GLN A 102 0.63 -2.66 5.26
C GLN A 102 0.90 -3.67 4.15
N VAL A 103 -0.16 -4.18 3.51
CA VAL A 103 -0.10 -5.15 2.41
C VAL A 103 -0.84 -4.59 1.22
N LEU A 104 -0.17 -4.56 0.07
CA LEU A 104 -0.77 -4.17 -1.21
C LEU A 104 -0.45 -5.21 -2.27
N ASP A 105 -1.48 -5.71 -2.94
CA ASP A 105 -1.35 -6.38 -4.22
C ASP A 105 -1.97 -5.52 -5.33
N CYS A 106 -1.14 -5.04 -6.26
CA CYS A 106 -1.56 -4.31 -7.46
C CYS A 106 -1.04 -4.99 -8.74
N SER A 107 -0.83 -6.29 -8.67
CA SER A 107 -0.26 -7.09 -9.76
C SER A 107 -1.24 -7.26 -10.92
N SER A 108 -0.71 -7.52 -12.12
CA SER A 108 -1.52 -7.68 -13.34
C SER A 108 -2.44 -6.49 -13.61
N THR A 109 -1.95 -5.27 -13.37
CA THR A 109 -2.65 -4.01 -13.68
C THR A 109 -1.84 -3.18 -14.67
N ASN A 110 -2.42 -2.11 -15.22
CA ASN A 110 -1.76 -1.21 -16.17
C ASN A 110 -1.04 -0.04 -15.49
N ILE A 111 -0.65 -0.17 -14.22
CA ILE A 111 0.02 0.89 -13.48
C ILE A 111 1.44 1.13 -14.01
N LEU A 112 1.81 2.40 -14.14
CA LEU A 112 3.13 2.82 -14.63
C LEU A 112 4.06 3.31 -13.50
N SER A 113 3.50 3.63 -12.33
CA SER A 113 4.23 4.35 -11.28
C SER A 113 3.76 4.02 -9.87
N LEU A 114 4.74 3.93 -8.97
CA LEU A 114 4.56 3.75 -7.52
C LEU A 114 4.60 5.07 -6.73
N GLU A 115 4.66 6.24 -7.40
CA GLU A 115 4.71 7.56 -6.75
C GLU A 115 3.63 7.78 -5.66
N PRO A 116 2.37 7.30 -5.83
CA PRO A 116 1.37 7.40 -4.77
C PRO A 116 1.75 6.71 -3.44
N LEU A 117 2.67 5.73 -3.46
CA LEU A 117 3.09 4.98 -2.28
C LEU A 117 4.28 5.59 -1.53
N GLN A 118 4.87 6.69 -2.03
CA GLN A 118 6.16 7.19 -1.53
C GLN A 118 6.19 7.55 -0.03
N ASN A 119 5.02 7.82 0.56
CA ASN A 119 4.85 8.18 1.96
C ASN A 119 4.13 7.10 2.79
N THR A 120 3.78 5.96 2.20
CA THR A 120 3.07 4.86 2.89
C THR A 120 4.05 4.00 3.69
N THR A 121 4.69 4.61 4.70
CA THR A 121 5.77 4.00 5.50
C THR A 121 5.36 2.80 6.35
N SER A 122 4.05 2.55 6.45
CA SER A 122 3.45 1.36 7.03
C SER A 122 3.59 0.11 6.15
N LEU A 123 3.88 0.24 4.85
CA LEU A 123 3.98 -0.91 3.95
C LEU A 123 5.09 -1.88 4.36
N ILE A 124 4.69 -3.15 4.45
CA ILE A 124 5.50 -4.31 4.81
C ILE A 124 5.58 -5.28 3.63
N LYS A 125 4.52 -5.40 2.83
CA LYS A 125 4.45 -6.26 1.64
C LYS A 125 3.88 -5.49 0.45
N LEU A 126 4.58 -5.56 -0.67
CA LEU A 126 4.12 -5.02 -1.95
C LEU A 126 4.30 -6.08 -3.05
N SER A 127 3.21 -6.42 -3.70
CA SER A 127 3.18 -7.17 -4.96
C SER A 127 2.73 -6.24 -6.08
N CYS A 128 3.58 -6.05 -7.08
CA CYS A 128 3.28 -5.28 -8.29
C CYS A 128 3.79 -6.02 -9.54
N TYR A 129 3.71 -7.35 -9.53
CA TYR A 129 4.21 -8.16 -10.63
C TYR A 129 3.33 -8.00 -11.88
N ASN A 130 3.90 -8.21 -13.07
CA ASN A 130 3.17 -8.07 -14.33
C ASN A 130 2.49 -6.68 -14.45
N THR A 131 3.31 -5.63 -14.32
CA THR A 131 2.94 -4.23 -14.48
C THR A 131 4.01 -3.51 -15.30
N HIS A 132 3.76 -2.26 -15.70
CA HIS A 132 4.71 -1.46 -16.49
C HIS A 132 5.54 -0.50 -15.64
N ILE A 133 5.77 -0.84 -14.37
CA ILE A 133 6.61 -0.03 -13.49
C ILE A 133 8.07 -0.15 -13.93
N SER A 134 8.71 1.00 -14.18
CA SER A 134 10.11 1.06 -14.60
C SER A 134 11.09 1.45 -13.48
N THR A 135 10.59 1.90 -12.33
CA THR A 135 11.44 2.41 -11.24
C THR A 135 10.86 2.15 -9.85
N LEU A 136 11.75 1.77 -8.93
CA LEU A 136 11.43 1.57 -7.51
C LEU A 136 11.75 2.80 -6.64
N LYS A 137 12.08 3.95 -7.26
CA LYS A 137 12.44 5.20 -6.57
C LYS A 137 11.44 5.62 -5.48
N PRO A 138 10.11 5.55 -5.71
CA PRO A 138 9.13 5.92 -4.70
C PRO A 138 9.26 5.11 -3.40
N LEU A 139 9.76 3.87 -3.47
CA LEU A 139 9.86 2.98 -2.31
C LEU A 139 11.06 3.29 -1.40
N ARG A 140 11.96 4.20 -1.77
CA ARG A 140 13.24 4.46 -1.09
C ARG A 140 13.11 4.74 0.43
N ARG A 141 11.97 5.28 0.87
CA ARG A 141 11.72 5.62 2.29
C ARG A 141 11.01 4.51 3.07
N LEU A 142 10.53 3.45 2.42
CA LEU A 142 9.72 2.40 3.02
C LEU A 142 10.61 1.34 3.70
N LYS A 143 11.21 1.73 4.83
CA LYS A 143 12.23 0.92 5.53
C LYS A 143 11.67 -0.32 6.24
N ASN A 144 10.35 -0.41 6.40
CA ASN A 144 9.66 -1.54 7.01
C ASN A 144 9.34 -2.68 6.04
N MET A 145 9.61 -2.48 4.73
CA MET A 145 9.35 -3.49 3.71
C MET A 145 10.09 -4.81 4.03
N ARG A 146 9.34 -5.90 4.03
CA ARG A 146 9.82 -7.28 4.22
C ARG A 146 9.71 -8.11 2.96
N VAL A 147 8.67 -7.88 2.16
CA VAL A 147 8.42 -8.62 0.92
C VAL A 147 8.19 -7.64 -0.22
N LEU A 148 8.97 -7.77 -1.30
CA LEU A 148 8.77 -7.00 -2.53
C LEU A 148 8.77 -7.93 -3.73
N HIS A 149 7.63 -8.00 -4.42
CA HIS A 149 7.49 -8.71 -5.69
C HIS A 149 7.29 -7.71 -6.82
N CYS A 150 8.32 -7.56 -7.66
CA CYS A 150 8.30 -6.68 -8.84
C CYS A 150 8.72 -7.45 -10.11
N SER A 151 8.42 -8.75 -10.17
CA SER A 151 8.72 -9.57 -11.33
C SER A 151 7.87 -9.19 -12.55
N MET A 152 8.38 -9.45 -13.76
CA MET A 152 7.69 -9.10 -15.00
C MET A 152 7.32 -7.59 -15.04
N THR A 153 8.30 -6.75 -14.71
CA THR A 153 8.19 -5.28 -14.80
C THR A 153 9.39 -4.72 -15.54
N ASP A 154 9.31 -3.44 -15.90
CA ASP A 154 10.38 -2.72 -16.61
C ASP A 154 11.50 -2.21 -15.68
N VAL A 155 11.54 -2.66 -14.42
CA VAL A 155 12.55 -2.25 -13.43
C VAL A 155 13.96 -2.65 -13.87
N ASP A 156 14.88 -1.68 -13.90
CA ASP A 156 16.28 -1.89 -14.32
C ASP A 156 17.32 -1.74 -13.18
N LYS A 157 16.90 -1.16 -12.04
CA LYS A 157 17.77 -0.75 -10.93
C LYS A 157 17.17 -1.04 -9.56
N LEU A 158 18.03 -1.49 -8.65
CA LEU A 158 17.67 -1.81 -7.26
C LEU A 158 18.28 -0.82 -6.25
N ASP A 159 18.89 0.28 -6.70
CA ASP A 159 19.60 1.25 -5.84
C ASP A 159 18.76 1.78 -4.67
N TYR A 160 17.44 1.88 -4.90
CA TYR A 160 16.45 2.37 -3.94
C TYR A 160 16.12 1.36 -2.83
N LEU A 161 16.52 0.10 -2.96
CA LEU A 161 16.31 -0.94 -1.95
C LEU A 161 17.45 -1.01 -0.92
N SER A 162 18.56 -0.29 -1.14
CA SER A 162 19.78 -0.40 -0.32
C SER A 162 19.60 -0.05 1.17
N GLY A 163 18.52 0.66 1.53
CA GLY A 163 18.15 1.01 2.91
C GLY A 163 17.06 0.13 3.53
N MET A 164 16.50 -0.84 2.81
CA MET A 164 15.42 -1.73 3.30
C MET A 164 16.01 -2.89 4.10
N LEU A 165 16.64 -2.59 5.24
CA LEU A 165 17.37 -3.56 6.06
C LEU A 165 16.48 -4.68 6.64
N GLN A 166 15.16 -4.52 6.55
CA GLN A 166 14.14 -5.49 6.96
C GLN A 166 13.69 -6.42 5.83
N LEU A 167 14.16 -6.21 4.59
CA LEU A 167 13.73 -7.01 3.45
C LEU A 167 14.19 -8.46 3.61
N GLN A 168 13.23 -9.38 3.57
CA GLN A 168 13.39 -10.83 3.70
C GLN A 168 13.25 -11.53 2.36
N GLU A 169 12.34 -11.04 1.52
CA GLU A 169 12.06 -11.63 0.21
C GLU A 169 12.03 -10.56 -0.89
N LEU A 170 12.77 -10.82 -1.96
CA LEU A 170 12.75 -10.03 -3.18
C LEU A 170 12.53 -10.94 -4.39
N ASN A 171 11.47 -10.66 -5.15
CA ASN A 171 11.27 -11.24 -6.46
C ASN A 171 11.44 -10.17 -7.54
N CYS A 172 12.53 -10.28 -8.31
CA CYS A 172 12.79 -9.46 -9.49
C CYS A 172 12.99 -10.31 -10.74
N ASN A 173 12.29 -11.45 -10.83
CA ASN A 173 12.30 -12.29 -12.04
C ASN A 173 11.85 -11.52 -13.28
N SER A 174 12.42 -11.84 -14.43
CA SER A 174 12.01 -11.27 -15.73
C SER A 174 12.00 -9.73 -15.72
N THR A 175 12.97 -9.12 -15.04
CA THR A 175 13.18 -7.67 -15.03
C THR A 175 14.44 -7.29 -15.81
N TYR A 176 14.68 -5.99 -15.98
CA TYR A 176 15.89 -5.49 -16.63
C TYR A 176 17.06 -5.27 -15.69
N VAL A 177 16.99 -5.77 -14.45
CA VAL A 177 18.03 -5.59 -13.42
C VAL A 177 19.38 -6.16 -13.87
N LYS A 178 20.42 -5.32 -13.83
CA LYS A 178 21.79 -5.67 -14.25
C LYS A 178 22.77 -5.89 -13.08
N SER A 179 22.37 -5.54 -11.85
CA SER A 179 23.29 -5.52 -10.71
C SER A 179 22.59 -5.78 -9.38
N LEU A 180 23.15 -6.72 -8.61
CA LEU A 180 22.76 -6.98 -7.21
C LEU A 180 23.60 -6.18 -6.19
N ARG A 181 24.48 -5.27 -6.64
CA ARG A 181 25.31 -4.46 -5.73
C ARG A 181 24.49 -3.67 -4.69
N PRO A 182 23.31 -3.10 -5.01
CA PRO A 182 22.49 -2.38 -4.02
C PRO A 182 22.08 -3.24 -2.83
N LEU A 183 21.93 -4.54 -3.02
CA LEU A 183 21.46 -5.47 -1.99
C LEU A 183 22.55 -5.87 -0.97
N LYS A 184 23.78 -5.36 -1.11
CA LYS A 184 24.95 -5.78 -0.31
C LYS A 184 24.80 -5.67 1.22
N LYS A 185 23.88 -4.83 1.70
CA LYS A 185 23.66 -4.58 3.14
C LYS A 185 22.46 -5.35 3.69
N LEU A 186 21.68 -6.04 2.85
CA LEU A 186 20.43 -6.69 3.22
C LEU A 186 20.72 -8.06 3.85
N LYS A 187 21.24 -8.03 5.08
CA LYS A 187 21.62 -9.23 5.83
C LYS A 187 20.43 -10.11 6.22
N ARG A 188 19.21 -9.56 6.20
CA ARG A 188 17.96 -10.28 6.46
C ARG A 188 17.33 -10.86 5.21
N LEU A 189 17.90 -10.66 4.02
CA LEU A 189 17.36 -11.23 2.80
C LEU A 189 17.56 -12.75 2.84
N GLU A 190 16.44 -13.46 2.94
CA GLU A 190 16.34 -14.91 3.04
C GLU A 190 16.13 -15.50 1.64
N ILE A 191 15.30 -14.87 0.81
CA ILE A 191 14.92 -15.39 -0.51
C ILE A 191 15.11 -14.31 -1.59
N LEU A 192 15.80 -14.68 -2.66
CA LEU A 192 15.97 -13.87 -3.87
C LEU A 192 15.59 -14.67 -5.12
N TYR A 193 14.54 -14.23 -5.80
CA TYR A 193 14.22 -14.68 -7.15
C TYR A 193 14.76 -13.67 -8.16
N CYS A 194 15.68 -14.10 -9.02
CA CYS A 194 16.24 -13.27 -10.09
C CYS A 194 16.44 -14.01 -11.42
N GLU A 195 15.58 -14.99 -11.69
CA GLU A 195 15.46 -15.68 -12.98
C GLU A 195 15.16 -14.70 -14.11
N ASP A 196 15.74 -14.93 -15.29
CA ASP A 196 15.56 -14.10 -16.49
C ASP A 196 15.82 -12.59 -16.31
N ALA A 197 16.49 -12.19 -15.22
CA ALA A 197 17.02 -10.85 -15.09
C ALA A 197 18.24 -10.65 -16.01
N ARG A 198 18.61 -9.39 -16.27
CA ARG A 198 19.81 -9.04 -17.06
C ARG A 198 21.13 -9.17 -16.27
N LEU A 199 21.17 -10.07 -15.30
CA LEU A 199 22.33 -10.37 -14.48
C LEU A 199 23.36 -11.23 -15.24
N THR A 200 24.59 -11.22 -14.74
CA THR A 200 25.66 -12.13 -15.15
C THR A 200 25.88 -13.19 -14.06
N ASP A 201 26.29 -14.40 -14.44
CA ASP A 201 26.62 -15.46 -13.48
C ASP A 201 27.64 -14.99 -12.42
N LYS A 202 28.59 -14.14 -12.84
CA LYS A 202 29.60 -13.54 -11.93
C LYS A 202 28.95 -12.64 -10.87
N ALA A 203 27.94 -11.86 -11.24
CA ALA A 203 27.22 -11.00 -10.29
C ALA A 203 26.45 -11.85 -9.26
N VAL A 204 25.77 -12.90 -9.72
CA VAL A 204 25.01 -13.82 -8.85
C VAL A 204 25.94 -14.60 -7.92
N ARG A 205 27.04 -15.18 -8.43
CA ARG A 205 28.05 -15.86 -7.58
C ARG A 205 28.63 -14.94 -6.51
N ARG A 206 28.93 -13.69 -6.85
CA ARG A 206 29.41 -12.69 -5.88
C ARG A 206 28.36 -12.39 -4.81
N PHE A 207 27.08 -12.32 -5.20
CA PHE A 207 26.00 -12.13 -4.26
C PHE A 207 25.87 -13.33 -3.31
N LYS A 208 25.81 -14.57 -3.83
CA LYS A 208 25.77 -15.82 -3.05
C LYS A 208 26.92 -15.90 -2.03
N LYS A 209 28.16 -15.57 -2.44
CA LYS A 209 29.32 -15.54 -1.53
C LYS A 209 29.17 -14.54 -0.37
N ARG A 210 28.44 -13.44 -0.58
CA ARG A 210 28.22 -12.40 0.44
C ARG A 210 27.02 -12.69 1.35
N HIS A 211 26.01 -13.39 0.84
CA HIS A 211 24.80 -13.78 1.56
C HIS A 211 24.63 -15.30 1.48
N PRO A 212 25.48 -16.08 2.18
CA PRO A 212 25.47 -17.54 2.06
C PRO A 212 24.20 -18.20 2.59
N SER A 213 23.44 -17.52 3.45
CA SER A 213 22.14 -17.97 3.96
C SER A 213 20.95 -17.60 3.09
N CYS A 214 21.15 -16.76 2.05
CA CYS A 214 20.08 -16.37 1.15
C CYS A 214 19.90 -17.45 0.08
N GLU A 215 18.70 -18.01 -0.01
CA GLU A 215 18.30 -18.87 -1.10
C GLU A 215 18.12 -18.02 -2.36
N VAL A 216 18.83 -18.38 -3.43
CA VAL A 216 18.83 -17.62 -4.68
C VAL A 216 18.41 -18.50 -5.84
N PHE A 217 17.23 -18.21 -6.37
CA PHE A 217 16.64 -18.82 -7.56
C PHE A 217 17.16 -18.08 -8.80
N TYR A 218 18.07 -18.73 -9.52
CA TYR A 218 18.74 -18.22 -10.70
C TYR A 218 19.31 -19.37 -11.54
N THR A 219 18.98 -19.39 -12.82
CA THR A 219 19.48 -20.32 -13.82
C THR A 219 20.66 -19.66 -14.55
N PRO A 220 21.88 -20.22 -14.46
CA PRO A 220 23.04 -19.70 -15.17
C PRO A 220 22.83 -19.64 -16.68
N LYS A 221 23.32 -18.57 -17.31
CA LYS A 221 23.22 -18.45 -18.77
C LYS A 221 24.11 -19.51 -19.41
N LYS A 222 23.53 -20.36 -20.28
CA LYS A 222 24.32 -21.30 -21.07
C LYS A 222 25.36 -20.51 -21.84
N THR A 223 26.64 -20.69 -21.54
CA THR A 223 27.72 -20.17 -22.39
C THR A 223 27.62 -20.92 -23.71
N SER A 224 27.14 -20.27 -24.76
CA SER A 224 27.40 -20.75 -26.12
C SER A 224 28.92 -20.76 -26.28
N LYS A 225 29.52 -21.95 -26.26
CA LYS A 225 30.87 -22.10 -26.79
C LYS A 225 30.75 -21.77 -28.27
N ALA A 226 31.28 -20.61 -28.66
CA ALA A 226 31.58 -20.30 -30.05
C ALA A 226 32.80 -21.13 -30.47
#